data_AF-A0A2T5C5Y5-F1
#
_entry.id   AF-A0A2T5C5Y5-F1
#
_cell.length_a   1.000
_cell.length_b   1.000
_cell.length_c   1.000
_cell.angle_alpha   90.00
_cell.angle_beta   90.00
_cell.angle_gamma   90.00
#
_symmetry.space_group_name_H-M   'P 1'
#
loop_
_entity.id
_entity.type
_entity.pdbx_description
1 polymer ?
#
loop_
_entity_poly.entity_id
_entity_poly.type
_entity_poly.pdbx_seq_one_letter_code
_entity_poly.pdbx_strand_id
1 'polypeptide(L)'
;MDLINRRDWFKIVGVLFFLGLAGMALSDAKSRILITDPAYYLFNIINRESFFEAHGRLTAIFSQLLVVGGVKIQLPLVCLVPLYSVSFVLIRVCYFFVATSVFKNRTAGFTIIAVTALGVAHSYFRPTSESSIALLNSCLLYAWLNFYDCRWQKAKMRSWRLVLGTFVFVLFGYFTHSIAYFSLLFVIGFFSVESHKLKTSYPYLAFALTLAVFFWHILNVDSSVEHQSLYHNAFNNPLKLIGDLADYYPVRFFIKRMNDLYFPLLVMLLISLSLLVVRRRYLLCFLLVFAFAVYFVVTSAAFKQGDADMQMEKIFLPLVFFVALSFGSLLNIGETRLSMYLLSGSTMLIAIVFFFEVGMVRSVYQGRIQYQVELIEHVKQNKERKWVITPDKIDTERMMFSWANGVESLLLSAMMNSDQAVTIFVENKSERLDQEMGKTDSFLAAPFYLSYGQSQLNRFYFNLPNQAYVFWPE
;
A
#
# COMPACT_ATOMS: atom_id res chain seq x y z
N MET A 1 -22.72 -22.63 32.49
CA MET A 1 -22.16 -23.85 31.91
C MET A 1 -22.37 -23.84 30.38
N ASP A 2 -21.80 -22.85 29.69
CA ASP A 2 -21.76 -22.79 28.21
C ASP A 2 -20.65 -21.84 27.70
N LEU A 3 -19.57 -21.74 28.48
CA LEU A 3 -18.34 -21.00 28.14
C LEU A 3 -17.30 -21.92 27.48
N ILE A 4 -17.66 -23.17 27.22
CA ILE A 4 -16.83 -24.16 26.56
C ILE A 4 -17.00 -24.00 25.04
N ASN A 5 -16.01 -23.35 24.42
CA ASN A 5 -15.61 -23.51 23.02
C ASN A 5 -16.51 -22.94 21.90
N ARG A 6 -16.96 -21.68 21.99
CA ARG A 6 -17.40 -20.95 20.78
C ARG A 6 -16.18 -20.54 19.95
N ARG A 7 -15.76 -21.40 19.02
CA ARG A 7 -14.77 -21.05 17.99
C ARG A 7 -15.25 -19.82 17.22
N ASP A 8 -14.46 -18.74 17.25
CA ASP A 8 -14.73 -17.53 16.46
C ASP A 8 -14.29 -17.80 15.01
N TRP A 9 -15.20 -18.38 14.22
CA TRP A 9 -14.93 -18.79 12.83
C TRP A 9 -14.40 -17.65 11.98
N PHE A 10 -14.83 -16.41 12.23
CA PHE A 10 -14.33 -15.24 11.50
C PHE A 10 -12.84 -15.04 11.74
N LYS A 11 -12.38 -15.18 13.00
CA LYS A 11 -10.95 -15.10 13.31
C LYS A 11 -10.17 -16.24 12.66
N ILE A 12 -10.71 -17.45 12.66
CA ILE A 12 -10.06 -18.61 12.04
C ILE A 12 -9.88 -18.37 10.54
N VAL A 13 -10.95 -17.99 9.83
CA VAL A 13 -10.88 -17.70 8.38
C VAL A 13 -9.94 -16.53 8.10
N GLY A 14 -9.95 -15.47 8.93
CA GLY A 14 -9.02 -14.36 8.80
C GLY A 14 -7.56 -14.77 8.98
N VAL A 15 -7.26 -15.64 9.95
CA VAL A 15 -5.90 -16.20 10.13
C VAL A 15 -5.51 -17.06 8.93
N LEU A 16 -6.40 -17.91 8.43
CA LEU A 16 -6.14 -18.73 7.24
C LEU A 16 -5.87 -17.87 5.99
N PHE A 17 -6.62 -16.78 5.80
CA PHE A 17 -6.36 -15.80 4.75
C PHE A 17 -4.94 -15.23 4.85
N PHE A 18 -4.52 -14.79 6.04
CA PHE A 18 -3.18 -14.23 6.21
C PHE A 18 -2.06 -15.27 6.11
N LEU A 19 -2.30 -16.52 6.51
CA LEU A 19 -1.35 -17.61 6.28
C LEU A 19 -1.17 -17.89 4.78
N GLY A 20 -2.27 -17.93 4.02
CA GLY A 20 -2.21 -18.04 2.56
C GLY A 20 -1.46 -16.87 1.92
N LEU A 21 -1.76 -15.64 2.36
CA LEU A 21 -1.08 -14.43 1.91
C LEU A 21 0.42 -14.45 2.24
N ALA A 22 0.80 -14.93 3.43
CA ALA A 22 2.21 -15.08 3.81
C ALA A 22 2.92 -16.13 2.95
N GLY A 23 2.25 -17.27 2.69
CA GLY A 23 2.77 -18.31 1.80
C GLY A 23 3.03 -17.80 0.39
N MET A 24 2.08 -17.06 -0.19
CA MET A 24 2.29 -16.41 -1.49
C MET A 24 3.37 -15.34 -1.43
N ALA A 25 3.41 -14.50 -0.39
CA ALA A 25 4.43 -13.46 -0.25
C ALA A 25 5.85 -14.03 -0.20
N LEU A 26 6.03 -15.21 0.43
CA LEU A 26 7.29 -15.94 0.42
C LEU A 26 7.59 -16.52 -0.95
N SER A 27 6.61 -17.16 -1.60
CA SER A 27 6.77 -17.76 -2.93
C SER A 27 7.11 -16.72 -4.00
N ASP A 28 6.52 -15.53 -3.91
CA ASP A 28 6.70 -14.41 -4.86
C ASP A 28 7.70 -13.37 -4.37
N ALA A 29 8.53 -13.68 -3.37
CA ALA A 29 9.38 -12.71 -2.70
C ALA A 29 10.28 -11.91 -3.66
N LYS A 30 10.89 -12.58 -4.64
CA LYS A 30 11.73 -11.93 -5.66
C LYS A 30 10.91 -10.93 -6.48
N SER A 31 9.78 -11.36 -7.01
CA SER A 31 8.87 -10.53 -7.81
C SER A 31 8.24 -9.38 -7.03
N ARG A 32 8.09 -9.51 -5.70
CA ARG A 32 7.51 -8.49 -4.82
C ARG A 32 8.51 -7.43 -4.35
N ILE A 33 9.78 -7.81 -4.20
CA ILE A 33 10.80 -6.97 -3.57
C ILE A 33 11.84 -6.47 -4.58
N LEU A 34 12.18 -7.24 -5.61
CA LEU A 34 13.14 -6.83 -6.64
C LEU A 34 12.43 -6.08 -7.76
N ILE A 35 11.69 -5.04 -7.39
CA ILE A 35 10.95 -4.14 -8.26
C ILE A 35 10.85 -2.76 -7.62
N THR A 36 11.14 -1.70 -8.38
CA THR A 36 10.93 -0.27 -8.06
C THR A 36 11.30 0.14 -6.63
N ASP A 37 10.40 0.81 -5.89
CA ASP A 37 10.69 1.29 -4.54
C ASP A 37 11.06 0.17 -3.57
N PRO A 38 10.38 -1.01 -3.53
CA PRO A 38 10.81 -2.11 -2.67
C PRO A 38 12.28 -2.47 -2.82
N ALA A 39 12.80 -2.51 -4.05
CA ALA A 39 14.21 -2.79 -4.32
C ALA A 39 15.09 -1.65 -3.83
N TYR A 40 14.72 -0.41 -4.18
CA TYR A 40 15.43 0.79 -3.75
C TYR A 40 15.48 0.96 -2.23
N TYR A 41 14.39 0.64 -1.53
CA TYR A 41 14.29 0.72 -0.07
C TYR A 41 15.14 -0.37 0.57
N LEU A 42 15.08 -1.61 0.09
CA LEU A 42 15.93 -2.70 0.58
C LEU A 42 17.42 -2.35 0.43
N PHE A 43 17.82 -1.86 -0.73
CA PHE A 43 19.19 -1.40 -0.99
C PHE A 43 19.64 -0.34 0.02
N ASN A 44 18.82 0.69 0.27
CA ASN A 44 19.17 1.73 1.23
C ASN A 44 19.21 1.21 2.68
N ILE A 45 18.31 0.29 3.06
CA ILE A 45 18.34 -0.36 4.39
C ILE A 45 19.65 -1.13 4.58
N ILE A 46 20.09 -1.87 3.55
CA ILE A 46 21.33 -2.65 3.58
C ILE A 46 22.56 -1.73 3.73
N ASN A 47 22.66 -0.68 2.90
CA ASN A 47 23.83 0.20 2.92
C ASN A 47 23.90 1.07 4.19
N ARG A 48 22.75 1.45 4.75
CA ARG A 48 22.71 2.26 5.99
C ARG A 48 22.70 1.43 7.27
N GLU A 49 22.51 0.10 7.16
CA GLU A 49 22.32 -0.83 8.29
C GLU A 49 21.28 -0.34 9.33
N SER A 50 20.31 0.43 8.85
CA SER A 50 19.34 1.16 9.64
C SER A 50 18.07 1.41 8.83
N PHE A 51 17.08 2.03 9.45
CA PHE A 51 15.82 2.34 8.77
C PHE A 51 16.05 3.34 7.62
N PHE A 52 15.33 3.12 6.54
CA PHE A 52 15.29 4.05 5.41
C PHE A 52 13.92 4.72 5.34
N GLU A 53 13.91 6.03 5.57
CA GLU A 53 12.71 6.84 5.42
C GLU A 53 12.72 7.52 4.05
N ALA A 54 11.71 7.20 3.24
CA ALA A 54 11.44 7.92 2.00
C ALA A 54 10.36 8.97 2.24
N HIS A 55 10.57 10.18 1.72
CA HIS A 55 9.56 11.25 1.66
C HIS A 55 8.91 11.64 3.01
N GLY A 56 9.62 11.52 4.14
CA GLY A 56 9.07 11.89 5.45
C GLY A 56 8.02 10.92 6.01
N ARG A 57 7.94 9.69 5.48
CA ARG A 57 6.90 8.71 5.83
C ARG A 57 7.40 7.71 6.87
N LEU A 58 7.42 8.14 8.14
CA LEU A 58 7.92 7.36 9.28
C LEU A 58 7.29 5.98 9.45
N THR A 59 6.05 5.78 9.02
CA THR A 59 5.38 4.47 9.18
C THR A 59 6.00 3.32 8.38
N ALA A 60 6.81 3.61 7.36
CA ALA A 60 7.54 2.59 6.62
C ALA A 60 8.48 1.78 7.55
N ILE A 61 8.97 2.38 8.65
CA ILE A 61 9.85 1.77 9.66
C ILE A 61 9.31 0.42 10.15
N PHE A 62 8.00 0.30 10.37
CA PHE A 62 7.41 -0.94 10.87
C PHE A 62 7.63 -2.13 9.93
N SER A 63 7.67 -1.89 8.61
CA SER A 63 7.91 -2.95 7.61
C SER A 63 9.38 -3.33 7.52
N GLN A 64 10.26 -2.46 8.00
CA GLN A 64 11.70 -2.63 7.90
C GLN A 64 12.30 -3.30 9.14
N LEU A 65 11.58 -3.36 10.26
CA LEU A 65 12.07 -3.90 11.55
C LEU A 65 12.79 -5.24 11.41
N LEU A 66 12.16 -6.21 10.75
CA LEU A 66 12.74 -7.54 10.57
C LEU A 66 13.95 -7.53 9.65
N VAL A 67 13.90 -6.72 8.58
CA VAL A 67 14.99 -6.61 7.61
C VAL A 67 16.20 -5.93 8.22
N VAL A 68 16.03 -4.84 8.96
CA VAL A 68 17.10 -4.16 9.69
C VAL A 68 17.74 -5.12 10.69
N GLY A 69 16.94 -5.89 11.42
CA GLY A 69 17.45 -6.95 12.30
C GLY A 69 18.28 -7.99 11.52
N GLY A 70 17.79 -8.43 10.37
CA GLY A 70 18.48 -9.36 9.47
C GLY A 70 19.80 -8.83 8.91
N VAL A 71 19.84 -7.56 8.52
CA VAL A 71 21.06 -6.88 8.02
C VAL A 71 22.10 -6.79 9.14
N LYS A 72 21.70 -6.43 10.36
CA LYS A 72 22.62 -6.32 11.51
C LYS A 72 23.28 -7.64 11.90
N ILE A 73 22.62 -8.77 11.64
CA ILE A 73 23.19 -10.11 11.84
C ILE A 73 23.75 -10.71 10.54
N GLN A 74 23.89 -9.91 9.49
CA GLN A 74 24.48 -10.28 8.20
C GLN A 74 23.79 -11.48 7.53
N LEU A 75 22.45 -11.56 7.58
CA LEU A 75 21.71 -12.57 6.81
C LEU A 75 21.94 -12.38 5.30
N PRO A 76 22.09 -13.46 4.51
CA PRO A 76 22.27 -13.35 3.06
C PRO A 76 21.04 -12.77 2.37
N LEU A 77 21.20 -12.20 1.16
CA LEU A 77 20.10 -11.61 0.38
C LEU A 77 18.95 -12.60 0.10
N VAL A 78 19.28 -13.88 -0.08
CA VAL A 78 18.30 -14.97 -0.26
C VAL A 78 17.33 -15.09 0.93
N CYS A 79 17.76 -14.69 2.13
CA CYS A 79 16.92 -14.62 3.32
C CYS A 79 16.27 -13.24 3.50
N LEU A 80 17.00 -12.15 3.23
CA LEU A 80 16.48 -10.79 3.41
C LEU A 80 15.31 -10.46 2.48
N VAL A 81 15.35 -10.92 1.23
CA VAL A 81 14.29 -10.65 0.24
C VAL A 81 12.94 -11.26 0.67
N PRO A 82 12.83 -12.57 1.00
CA PRO A 82 11.62 -13.13 1.59
C PRO A 82 11.22 -12.52 2.93
N LEU A 83 12.19 -12.23 3.80
CA LEU A 83 11.93 -11.58 5.10
C LEU A 83 11.29 -10.21 4.91
N TYR A 84 11.75 -9.43 3.93
CA TYR A 84 11.16 -8.14 3.61
C TYR A 84 9.77 -8.30 3.01
N SER A 85 9.57 -9.24 2.09
CA SER A 85 8.27 -9.53 1.49
C SER A 85 7.19 -9.87 2.53
N VAL A 86 7.51 -10.75 3.49
CA VAL A 86 6.57 -11.20 4.52
C VAL A 86 6.33 -10.14 5.60
N SER A 87 7.28 -9.23 5.84
CA SER A 87 7.13 -8.15 6.83
C SER A 87 5.85 -7.31 6.60
N PHE A 88 5.52 -7.04 5.34
CA PHE A 88 4.31 -6.30 4.96
C PHE A 88 3.03 -7.07 5.29
N VAL A 89 3.07 -8.41 5.24
CA VAL A 89 1.95 -9.27 5.64
C VAL A 89 1.82 -9.27 7.17
N LEU A 90 2.94 -9.37 7.88
CA LEU A 90 2.95 -9.39 9.35
C LEU A 90 2.37 -8.11 9.95
N ILE A 91 2.63 -6.94 9.36
CA ILE A 91 1.96 -5.70 9.79
C ILE A 91 0.44 -5.85 9.69
N ARG A 92 -0.08 -6.33 8.56
CA ARG A 92 -1.54 -6.50 8.37
C ARG A 92 -2.12 -7.49 9.38
N VAL A 93 -1.38 -8.56 9.68
CA VAL A 93 -1.72 -9.52 10.74
C VAL A 93 -1.79 -8.85 12.10
N CYS A 94 -0.81 -8.00 12.46
CA CYS A 94 -0.83 -7.23 13.71
C CYS A 94 -2.08 -6.35 13.79
N TYR A 95 -2.39 -5.58 12.74
CA TYR A 95 -3.59 -4.74 12.69
C TYR A 95 -4.88 -5.57 12.84
N PHE A 96 -4.96 -6.72 12.16
CA PHE A 96 -6.09 -7.64 12.26
C PHE A 96 -6.27 -8.18 13.69
N PHE A 97 -5.19 -8.61 14.35
CA PHE A 97 -5.25 -9.09 15.73
C PHE A 97 -5.58 -7.98 16.73
N VAL A 98 -5.03 -6.77 16.56
CA VAL A 98 -5.39 -5.63 17.40
C VAL A 98 -6.89 -5.32 17.25
N ALA A 99 -7.40 -5.24 16.02
CA ALA A 99 -8.82 -5.01 15.78
C ALA A 99 -9.72 -6.11 16.39
N THR A 100 -9.42 -7.39 16.13
CA THR A 100 -10.33 -8.50 16.43
C THR A 100 -10.14 -9.11 17.81
N SER A 101 -8.95 -9.03 18.40
CA SER A 101 -8.64 -9.63 19.70
C SER A 101 -8.55 -8.59 20.81
N VAL A 102 -7.90 -7.44 20.58
CA VAL A 102 -7.84 -6.36 21.58
C VAL A 102 -9.17 -5.60 21.60
N PHE A 103 -9.57 -5.01 20.47
CA PHE A 103 -10.80 -4.22 20.37
C PHE A 103 -12.06 -5.05 20.15
N LYS A 104 -11.93 -6.36 19.87
CA LYS A 104 -13.07 -7.28 19.61
C LYS A 104 -14.01 -6.78 18.50
N ASN A 105 -13.48 -6.04 17.52
CA ASN A 105 -14.25 -5.46 16.43
C ASN A 105 -14.07 -6.29 15.14
N ARG A 106 -15.05 -7.13 14.83
CA ARG A 106 -15.04 -7.98 13.62
C ARG A 106 -15.19 -7.17 12.34
N THR A 107 -15.98 -6.09 12.36
CA THR A 107 -16.17 -5.18 11.21
C THR A 107 -14.84 -4.55 10.78
N ALA A 108 -14.04 -4.04 11.73
CA ALA A 108 -12.70 -3.53 11.45
C ALA A 108 -11.78 -4.64 10.93
N GLY A 109 -11.80 -5.83 11.55
CA GLY A 109 -11.05 -6.99 11.06
C GLY A 109 -11.40 -7.38 9.62
N PHE A 110 -12.69 -7.35 9.27
CA PHE A 110 -13.18 -7.65 7.93
C PHE A 110 -12.70 -6.59 6.94
N THR A 111 -12.80 -5.32 7.32
CA THR A 111 -12.34 -4.18 6.52
C THR A 111 -10.84 -4.26 6.25
N ILE A 112 -10.03 -4.67 7.24
CA ILE A 112 -8.58 -4.89 7.07
C ILE A 112 -8.29 -5.96 6.01
N ILE A 113 -9.03 -7.07 6.02
CA ILE A 113 -8.88 -8.12 5.00
C ILE A 113 -9.33 -7.61 3.63
N ALA A 114 -10.50 -6.95 3.57
CA ALA A 114 -11.03 -6.41 2.32
C ALA A 114 -10.09 -5.39 1.69
N VAL A 115 -9.53 -4.43 2.44
CA VAL A 115 -8.55 -3.46 1.93
C VAL A 115 -7.22 -4.11 1.52
N THR A 116 -6.90 -5.28 2.07
CA THR A 116 -5.71 -6.04 1.67
C THR A 116 -5.92 -6.79 0.35
N ALA A 117 -7.17 -7.12 0.00
CA ALA A 117 -7.49 -8.14 -0.99
C ALA A 117 -8.34 -7.63 -2.18
N LEU A 118 -9.37 -6.81 -1.91
CA LEU A 118 -10.25 -6.30 -2.94
C LEU A 118 -9.61 -5.13 -3.68
N GLY A 119 -9.74 -5.11 -5.00
CA GLY A 119 -9.12 -4.08 -5.83
C GLY A 119 -7.60 -4.23 -5.94
N VAL A 120 -7.04 -5.38 -5.56
CA VAL A 120 -5.59 -5.65 -5.51
C VAL A 120 -5.27 -6.86 -6.40
N ALA A 121 -4.48 -6.65 -7.44
CA ALA A 121 -3.86 -7.70 -8.24
C ALA A 121 -2.39 -7.35 -8.53
N HIS A 122 -2.15 -6.27 -9.27
CA HIS A 122 -0.79 -5.77 -9.57
C HIS A 122 -0.11 -5.17 -8.33
N SER A 123 -0.85 -4.46 -7.50
CA SER A 123 -0.35 -3.81 -6.27
C SER A 123 0.10 -4.80 -5.20
N TYR A 124 -0.28 -6.08 -5.31
CA TYR A 124 0.33 -7.14 -4.51
C TYR A 124 1.85 -7.22 -4.75
N PHE A 125 2.34 -7.03 -5.98
CA PHE A 125 3.76 -7.12 -6.34
C PHE A 125 4.58 -5.88 -6.00
N ARG A 126 3.98 -4.81 -5.47
CA ARG A 126 4.70 -3.65 -4.88
C ARG A 126 4.14 -3.34 -3.50
N PRO A 127 4.56 -4.11 -2.48
CA PRO A 127 3.94 -4.07 -1.16
C PRO A 127 4.26 -2.80 -0.36
N THR A 128 5.22 -1.99 -0.80
CA THR A 128 5.51 -0.65 -0.26
C THR A 128 4.38 0.29 -0.65
N SER A 129 3.46 0.51 0.28
CA SER A 129 2.36 1.45 0.09
C SER A 129 1.94 1.99 1.44
N GLU A 130 2.44 3.18 1.78
CA GLU A 130 2.07 3.84 3.03
C GLU A 130 0.58 4.18 3.05
N SER A 131 -0.01 4.47 1.88
CA SER A 131 -1.46 4.61 1.71
C SER A 131 -2.26 3.42 2.24
N SER A 132 -1.76 2.18 2.09
CA SER A 132 -2.44 1.00 2.62
C SER A 132 -2.39 0.98 4.16
N ILE A 133 -1.26 1.35 4.76
CA ILE A 133 -1.11 1.47 6.23
C ILE A 133 -2.06 2.54 6.78
N ALA A 134 -2.25 3.66 6.07
CA ALA A 134 -3.18 4.71 6.45
C ALA A 134 -4.64 4.21 6.56
N LEU A 135 -5.05 3.32 5.64
CA LEU A 135 -6.36 2.69 5.68
C LEU A 135 -6.49 1.69 6.84
N LEU A 136 -5.44 0.91 7.13
CA LEU A 136 -5.42 0.04 8.29
C LEU A 136 -5.52 0.84 9.61
N ASN A 137 -4.84 2.00 9.68
CA ASN A 137 -4.95 2.94 10.79
C ASN A 137 -6.38 3.46 10.97
N SER A 138 -7.07 3.74 9.86
CA SER A 138 -8.49 4.13 9.88
C SER A 138 -9.41 2.99 10.37
N CYS A 139 -9.09 1.73 10.04
CA CYS A 139 -9.78 0.57 10.60
C CYS A 139 -9.60 0.49 12.12
N LEU A 140 -8.40 0.75 12.64
CA LEU A 140 -8.14 0.76 14.08
C LEU A 140 -8.82 1.93 14.79
N LEU A 141 -8.91 3.11 14.16
CA LEU A 141 -9.73 4.20 14.69
C LEU A 141 -11.18 3.76 14.85
N TYR A 142 -11.78 3.15 13.82
CA TYR A 142 -13.15 2.64 13.92
C TYR A 142 -13.29 1.59 15.03
N ALA A 143 -12.32 0.67 15.14
CA ALA A 143 -12.30 -0.35 16.19
C ALA A 143 -12.22 0.26 17.59
N TRP A 144 -11.36 1.26 17.77
CA TRP A 144 -11.19 2.03 19.00
C TRP A 144 -12.50 2.73 19.39
N LEU A 145 -13.11 3.49 18.47
CA LEU A 145 -14.34 4.24 18.76
C LEU A 145 -15.48 3.33 19.21
N ASN A 146 -15.68 2.21 18.51
CA ASN A 146 -16.67 1.20 18.88
C ASN A 146 -16.37 0.51 20.21
N PHE A 147 -15.10 0.18 20.47
CA PHE A 147 -14.71 -0.47 21.72
C PHE A 147 -15.06 0.39 22.94
N TYR A 148 -14.82 1.69 22.85
CA TYR A 148 -15.13 2.62 23.93
C TYR A 148 -16.61 2.93 24.05
N ASP A 149 -17.36 3.01 22.95
CA ASP A 149 -18.82 3.22 23.03
C ASP A 149 -19.52 2.00 23.67
N CYS A 150 -19.19 0.78 23.27
CA CYS A 150 -19.85 -0.44 23.78
C CYS A 150 -19.50 -0.79 25.23
N ARG A 151 -18.22 -0.75 25.62
CA ARG A 151 -17.82 -1.22 26.97
C ARG A 151 -18.03 -0.19 28.06
N TRP A 152 -18.00 1.11 27.72
CA TRP A 152 -17.86 2.16 28.72
C TRP A 152 -19.02 3.16 28.75
N GLN A 153 -20.12 2.92 28.03
CA GLN A 153 -21.42 3.58 28.30
C GLN A 153 -21.86 3.49 29.79
N LYS A 154 -21.36 2.50 30.54
CA LYS A 154 -21.62 2.33 31.98
C LYS A 154 -20.80 3.25 32.88
N ALA A 155 -19.72 3.87 32.39
CA ALA A 155 -18.91 4.81 33.14
C ALA A 155 -19.10 6.22 32.57
N LYS A 156 -19.35 7.22 33.41
CA LYS A 156 -19.39 8.67 33.07
C LYS A 156 -18.02 9.20 32.61
N MET A 157 -17.38 8.55 31.65
CA MET A 157 -16.12 9.00 31.10
C MET A 157 -16.34 10.21 30.19
N ARG A 158 -15.49 11.21 30.39
CA ARG A 158 -15.47 12.48 29.66
C ARG A 158 -15.03 12.28 28.20
N SER A 159 -15.68 12.99 27.27
CA SER A 159 -15.44 12.99 25.82
C SER A 159 -13.98 13.18 25.38
N TRP A 160 -13.11 13.71 26.25
CA TRP A 160 -11.70 13.97 25.95
C TRP A 160 -10.90 12.70 25.60
N ARG A 161 -11.24 11.51 26.13
CA ARG A 161 -10.49 10.29 25.79
C ARG A 161 -10.74 9.82 24.35
N LEU A 162 -11.97 9.99 23.85
CA LEU A 162 -12.31 9.72 22.45
C LEU A 162 -11.58 10.69 21.53
N VAL A 163 -11.54 11.97 21.92
CA VAL A 163 -10.81 13.02 21.19
C VAL A 163 -9.31 12.73 21.20
N LEU A 164 -8.73 12.38 22.34
CA LEU A 164 -7.30 12.05 22.46
C LEU A 164 -6.93 10.82 21.62
N GLY A 165 -7.73 9.75 21.67
CA GLY A 165 -7.51 8.60 20.80
C GLY A 165 -7.59 8.99 19.32
N THR A 166 -8.61 9.76 18.95
CA THR A 166 -8.75 10.28 17.58
C THR A 166 -7.56 11.13 17.17
N PHE A 167 -7.05 11.99 18.06
CA PHE A 167 -5.86 12.80 17.82
C PHE A 167 -4.63 11.93 17.53
N VAL A 168 -4.40 10.88 18.32
CA VAL A 168 -3.29 9.94 18.09
C VAL A 168 -3.41 9.28 16.70
N PHE A 169 -4.61 8.82 16.33
CA PHE A 169 -4.84 8.22 15.01
C PHE A 169 -4.68 9.23 13.86
N VAL A 170 -5.08 10.48 14.05
CA VAL A 170 -4.88 11.58 13.08
C VAL A 170 -3.40 11.93 12.93
N LEU A 171 -2.66 12.03 14.04
CA LEU A 171 -1.21 12.23 14.02
C LEU A 171 -0.49 11.06 13.33
N PHE A 172 -0.91 9.83 13.60
CA PHE A 172 -0.37 8.68 12.89
C PHE A 172 -0.64 8.78 11.38
N GLY A 173 -1.86 9.19 10.99
CA GLY A 173 -2.22 9.46 9.60
C GLY A 173 -1.32 10.52 8.93
N TYR A 174 -1.01 11.59 9.65
CA TYR A 174 -0.10 12.66 9.22
C TYR A 174 1.29 12.13 8.84
N PHE A 175 1.86 11.23 9.66
CA PHE A 175 3.17 10.62 9.38
C PHE A 175 3.12 9.43 8.42
N THR A 176 1.92 9.06 7.94
CA THR A 176 1.73 7.95 7.01
C THR A 176 1.60 8.43 5.58
N HIS A 177 0.49 9.10 5.27
CA HIS A 177 0.11 9.48 3.91
C HIS A 177 -1.10 10.42 3.92
N SER A 178 -1.14 11.41 3.02
CA SER A 178 -2.23 12.40 2.92
C SER A 178 -3.61 11.79 2.65
N ILE A 179 -3.67 10.67 1.93
CA ILE A 179 -4.89 9.88 1.71
C ILE A 179 -5.62 9.47 3.02
N ALA A 180 -4.89 9.38 4.14
CA ALA A 180 -5.44 9.01 5.44
C ALA A 180 -6.59 9.92 5.87
N TYR A 181 -6.55 11.20 5.51
CA TYR A 181 -7.56 12.15 5.96
C TYR A 181 -8.95 11.83 5.40
N PHE A 182 -9.06 11.35 4.16
CA PHE A 182 -10.35 10.94 3.60
C PHE A 182 -10.96 9.77 4.36
N SER A 183 -10.16 8.73 4.67
CA SER A 183 -10.62 7.58 5.43
C SER A 183 -10.90 7.88 6.89
N LEU A 184 -10.11 8.76 7.52
CA LEU A 184 -10.36 9.21 8.90
C LEU A 184 -11.64 10.03 9.00
N LEU A 185 -11.86 10.99 8.09
CA LEU A 185 -13.09 11.80 8.04
C LEU A 185 -14.31 10.91 7.82
N PHE A 186 -14.21 9.92 6.92
CA PHE A 186 -15.27 8.94 6.70
C PHE A 186 -15.56 8.15 7.98
N VAL A 187 -14.54 7.63 8.68
CA VAL A 187 -14.72 6.88 9.93
C VAL A 187 -15.40 7.72 11.01
N ILE A 188 -14.96 8.98 11.20
CA ILE A 188 -15.54 9.88 12.19
C ILE A 188 -17.01 10.14 11.86
N GLY A 189 -17.32 10.47 10.61
CA GLY A 189 -18.70 10.68 10.16
C GLY A 189 -19.56 9.42 10.31
N PHE A 190 -19.04 8.28 9.83
CA PHE A 190 -19.74 7.00 9.79
C PHE A 190 -20.07 6.53 11.21
N PHE A 191 -19.08 6.50 12.11
CA PHE A 191 -19.27 6.17 13.52
C PHE A 191 -20.26 7.14 14.19
N SER A 192 -20.15 8.45 13.92
CA SER A 192 -21.01 9.44 14.57
C SER A 192 -22.48 9.31 14.18
N VAL A 193 -22.75 8.94 12.92
CA VAL A 193 -24.10 8.64 12.45
C VAL A 193 -24.58 7.30 13.02
N GLU A 194 -23.75 6.25 12.94
CA GLU A 194 -24.07 4.88 13.37
C GLU A 194 -24.38 4.79 14.87
N SER A 195 -23.59 5.48 15.70
CA SER A 195 -23.73 5.51 17.17
C SER A 195 -24.63 6.66 17.67
N HIS A 196 -25.35 7.34 16.77
CA HIS A 196 -26.25 8.47 17.09
C HIS A 196 -25.57 9.62 17.88
N LYS A 197 -24.28 9.87 17.63
CA LYS A 197 -23.46 10.87 18.36
C LYS A 197 -23.41 12.25 17.69
N LEU A 198 -24.11 12.46 16.58
CA LEU A 198 -24.11 13.75 15.83
C LEU A 198 -24.49 14.97 16.68
N LYS A 199 -25.26 14.79 17.76
CA LYS A 199 -25.64 15.88 18.67
C LYS A 199 -24.60 16.17 19.75
N THR A 200 -23.54 15.37 19.85
CA THR A 200 -22.46 15.55 20.83
C THR A 200 -21.35 16.44 20.27
N SER A 201 -20.51 17.02 21.12
CA SER A 201 -19.36 17.84 20.67
C SER A 201 -18.23 17.04 20.02
N TYR A 202 -18.17 15.72 20.28
CA TYR A 202 -17.11 14.85 19.78
C TYR A 202 -16.91 14.89 18.26
N PRO A 203 -17.93 14.62 17.41
CA PRO A 203 -17.76 14.62 15.96
C PRO A 203 -17.15 15.92 15.47
N TYR A 204 -17.70 17.07 15.89
CA TYR A 204 -17.24 18.38 15.44
C TYR A 204 -15.79 18.65 15.82
N LEU A 205 -15.39 18.30 17.05
CA LEU A 205 -14.01 18.46 17.50
C LEU A 205 -13.06 17.52 16.75
N ALA A 206 -13.46 16.27 16.53
CA ALA A 206 -12.69 15.29 15.75
C ALA A 206 -12.54 15.70 14.28
N PHE A 207 -13.61 16.23 13.66
CA PHE A 207 -13.59 16.79 12.31
C PHE A 207 -12.67 18.00 12.22
N ALA A 208 -12.86 18.99 13.11
CA ALA A 208 -12.05 20.21 13.13
C ALA A 208 -10.56 19.88 13.32
N LEU A 209 -10.24 18.94 14.22
CA LEU A 209 -8.88 18.47 14.46
C LEU A 209 -8.28 17.79 13.22
N THR A 210 -9.04 16.90 12.57
CA THR A 210 -8.57 16.19 11.37
C THR A 210 -8.33 17.16 10.22
N LEU A 211 -9.24 18.12 10.01
CA LEU A 211 -9.08 19.17 9.00
C LEU A 211 -7.93 20.11 9.32
N ALA A 212 -7.75 20.53 10.58
CA ALA A 212 -6.64 21.39 10.98
C ALA A 212 -5.29 20.73 10.68
N VAL A 213 -5.13 19.45 11.03
CA VAL A 213 -3.90 18.70 10.73
C VAL A 213 -3.73 18.49 9.23
N PHE A 214 -4.80 18.23 8.48
CA PHE A 214 -4.76 18.12 7.02
C PHE A 214 -4.32 19.42 6.33
N PHE A 215 -4.92 20.56 6.69
CA PHE A 215 -4.53 21.85 6.14
C PHE A 215 -3.11 22.23 6.57
N TRP A 216 -2.74 21.97 7.83
CA TRP A 216 -1.37 22.12 8.28
C TRP A 216 -0.40 21.30 7.43
N HIS A 217 -0.72 20.05 7.13
CA HIS A 217 0.08 19.20 6.26
C HIS A 217 0.22 19.79 4.85
N ILE A 218 -0.89 20.21 4.22
CA ILE A 218 -0.85 20.83 2.90
C ILE A 218 0.00 22.11 2.88
N LEU A 219 -0.06 22.92 3.94
CA LEU A 219 0.65 24.20 4.01
C LEU A 219 2.15 24.04 4.30
N ASN A 220 2.58 22.95 4.95
CA ASN A 220 3.97 22.77 5.40
C ASN A 220 4.74 21.68 4.64
N VAL A 221 4.09 20.81 3.89
CA VAL A 221 4.81 19.84 3.05
C VAL A 221 5.32 20.58 1.83
N ASP A 222 6.65 20.72 1.74
CA ASP A 222 7.35 21.22 0.56
C ASP A 222 6.75 20.52 -0.66
N SER A 223 6.09 21.32 -1.49
CA SER A 223 5.24 20.86 -2.56
C SER A 223 6.10 20.15 -3.60
N SER A 224 6.27 18.83 -3.45
CA SER A 224 6.59 17.98 -4.59
C SER A 224 5.61 18.36 -5.71
N VAL A 225 6.16 18.67 -6.89
CA VAL A 225 5.47 19.27 -8.04
C VAL A 225 4.15 18.55 -8.36
N GLU A 226 4.10 17.25 -8.13
CA GLU A 226 2.91 16.41 -8.29
C GLU A 226 1.72 16.92 -7.46
N HIS A 227 1.88 17.10 -6.14
CA HIS A 227 0.76 17.43 -5.24
C HIS A 227 0.20 18.85 -5.46
N GLN A 228 1.05 19.80 -5.85
CA GLN A 228 0.61 21.20 -6.05
C GLN A 228 -0.31 21.32 -7.27
N SER A 229 -0.01 20.59 -8.33
CA SER A 229 -0.85 20.55 -9.54
C SER A 229 -2.24 19.94 -9.25
N LEU A 230 -2.32 18.97 -8.33
CA LEU A 230 -3.58 18.36 -7.89
C LEU A 230 -4.52 19.41 -7.31
N TYR A 231 -4.03 20.15 -6.31
CA TYR A 231 -4.83 21.14 -5.60
C TYR A 231 -5.17 22.31 -6.52
N HIS A 232 -4.18 22.80 -7.28
CA HIS A 232 -4.39 23.94 -8.18
C HIS A 232 -5.47 23.65 -9.24
N ASN A 233 -5.44 22.48 -9.88
CA ASN A 233 -6.43 22.11 -10.89
C ASN A 233 -7.81 21.84 -10.27
N ALA A 234 -7.87 21.22 -9.09
CA ALA A 234 -9.13 20.92 -8.42
C ALA A 234 -9.85 22.18 -7.93
N PHE A 235 -9.12 23.19 -7.44
CA PHE A 235 -9.72 24.40 -6.88
C PHE A 235 -10.09 25.45 -7.93
N ASN A 236 -9.38 25.53 -9.06
CA ASN A 236 -9.58 26.62 -10.02
C ASN A 236 -10.76 26.43 -10.98
N ASN A 237 -11.16 25.20 -11.30
CA ASN A 237 -12.31 24.96 -12.19
C ASN A 237 -13.02 23.61 -11.92
N PRO A 238 -13.78 23.51 -10.82
CA PRO A 238 -14.42 22.25 -10.42
C PRO A 238 -15.49 21.77 -11.41
N LEU A 239 -16.15 22.68 -12.13
CA LEU A 239 -17.16 22.31 -13.13
C LEU A 239 -16.53 21.69 -14.38
N LYS A 240 -15.43 22.28 -14.88
CA LYS A 240 -14.66 21.69 -15.98
C LYS A 240 -14.09 20.33 -15.60
N LEU A 241 -13.64 20.19 -14.35
CA LEU A 241 -13.13 18.94 -13.82
C LEU A 241 -14.16 17.82 -13.93
N ILE A 242 -15.43 18.10 -13.62
CA ILE A 242 -16.54 17.12 -13.73
C ILE A 242 -16.89 16.85 -15.20
N GLY A 243 -16.92 17.89 -16.04
CA GLY A 243 -17.24 17.77 -17.48
C GLY A 243 -16.28 16.84 -18.24
N ASP A 244 -15.01 16.86 -17.88
CA ASP A 244 -13.96 16.08 -18.55
C ASP A 244 -13.72 14.69 -17.89
N LEU A 245 -14.46 14.32 -16.84
CA LEU A 245 -14.17 13.10 -16.04
C LEU A 245 -14.10 11.82 -16.88
N ALA A 246 -14.98 11.68 -17.88
CA ALA A 246 -15.04 10.49 -18.73
C ALA A 246 -13.73 10.26 -19.52
N ASP A 247 -12.99 11.34 -19.81
CA ASP A 247 -11.73 11.29 -20.55
C ASP A 247 -10.53 10.96 -19.66
N TYR A 248 -10.68 11.03 -18.34
CA TYR A 248 -9.58 10.85 -17.41
C TYR A 248 -9.16 9.39 -17.36
N TYR A 249 -7.84 9.14 -17.34
CA TYR A 249 -7.31 7.79 -17.28
C TYR A 249 -7.86 6.96 -16.11
N PRO A 250 -7.97 7.48 -14.86
CA PRO A 250 -8.45 6.67 -13.73
C PRO A 250 -9.91 6.21 -13.92
N VAL A 251 -10.75 7.01 -14.59
CA VAL A 251 -12.13 6.63 -14.90
C VAL A 251 -12.15 5.50 -15.92
N ARG A 252 -11.36 5.61 -17.00
CA ARG A 252 -11.22 4.55 -18.01
C ARG A 252 -10.63 3.27 -17.41
N PHE A 253 -9.63 3.39 -16.55
CA PHE A 253 -9.04 2.28 -15.81
C PHE A 253 -10.10 1.58 -14.94
N PHE A 254 -10.86 2.34 -14.15
CA PHE A 254 -11.90 1.80 -13.28
C PHE A 254 -13.01 1.09 -14.07
N ILE A 255 -13.46 1.67 -15.19
CA ILE A 255 -14.47 1.07 -16.08
C ILE A 255 -13.91 -0.19 -16.75
N LYS A 256 -12.68 -0.15 -17.28
CA LYS A 256 -12.03 -1.30 -17.91
C LYS A 256 -11.90 -2.46 -16.92
N ARG A 257 -11.60 -2.16 -15.66
CA ARG A 257 -11.40 -3.13 -14.58
C ARG A 257 -12.65 -3.39 -13.73
N MET A 258 -13.82 -2.98 -14.24
CA MET A 258 -15.08 -3.05 -13.50
C MET A 258 -15.62 -4.46 -13.38
N ASN A 259 -15.46 -5.27 -14.43
CA ASN A 259 -16.02 -6.62 -14.53
C ASN A 259 -15.11 -7.71 -13.95
N ASP A 260 -13.85 -7.38 -13.67
CA ASP A 260 -12.87 -8.28 -13.06
C ASP A 260 -12.55 -7.81 -11.63
N LEU A 261 -11.62 -6.87 -11.49
CA LEU A 261 -11.00 -6.45 -10.26
C LEU A 261 -11.96 -5.73 -9.30
N TYR A 262 -12.84 -4.87 -9.84
CA TYR A 262 -13.78 -4.08 -9.05
C TYR A 262 -15.20 -4.67 -9.00
N PHE A 263 -15.45 -5.81 -9.66
CA PHE A 263 -16.77 -6.43 -9.64
C PHE A 263 -17.23 -6.82 -8.21
N PRO A 264 -16.40 -7.47 -7.37
CA PRO A 264 -16.80 -7.77 -5.99
C PRO A 264 -17.09 -6.51 -5.17
N LEU A 265 -16.32 -5.44 -5.40
CA LEU A 265 -16.52 -4.14 -4.75
C LEU A 265 -17.89 -3.56 -5.09
N LEU A 266 -18.29 -3.60 -6.37
CA LEU A 266 -19.58 -3.10 -6.81
C LEU A 266 -20.74 -3.92 -6.25
N VAL A 267 -20.62 -5.24 -6.22
CA VAL A 267 -21.62 -6.11 -5.59
C VAL A 267 -21.77 -5.76 -4.10
N MET A 268 -20.66 -5.60 -3.38
CA MET A 268 -20.68 -5.19 -1.97
C MET A 268 -21.29 -3.80 -1.77
N LEU A 269 -21.02 -2.85 -2.67
CA LEU A 269 -21.60 -1.51 -2.64
C LEU A 269 -23.12 -1.57 -2.83
N LEU A 270 -23.61 -2.26 -3.85
CA LEU A 270 -25.04 -2.39 -4.15
C LEU A 270 -25.80 -3.08 -3.00
N ILE A 271 -25.24 -4.14 -2.41
CA ILE A 271 -25.83 -4.79 -1.23
C ILE A 271 -25.85 -3.81 -0.05
N SER A 272 -24.77 -3.08 0.21
CA SER A 272 -24.70 -2.12 1.30
C SER A 272 -25.74 -1.01 1.17
N LEU A 273 -25.87 -0.42 -0.03
CA LEU A 273 -26.85 0.63 -0.31
C LEU A 273 -28.28 0.10 -0.15
N SER A 274 -28.56 -1.08 -0.69
CA SER A 274 -29.88 -1.72 -0.58
C SER A 274 -30.26 -1.97 0.88
N LEU A 275 -29.35 -2.54 1.68
CA LEU A 275 -29.57 -2.78 3.10
C LEU A 275 -29.73 -1.49 3.91
N LEU A 276 -28.97 -0.44 3.60
CA LEU A 276 -29.11 0.86 4.26
C LEU A 276 -30.47 1.50 3.97
N VAL A 277 -30.93 1.44 2.72
CA VAL A 277 -32.24 1.97 2.30
C VAL A 277 -33.38 1.18 2.94
N VAL A 278 -33.33 -0.17 2.89
CA VAL A 278 -34.36 -1.03 3.51
C VAL A 278 -34.42 -0.82 5.03
N ARG A 279 -33.27 -0.64 5.69
CA ARG A 279 -33.19 -0.33 7.12
C ARG A 279 -33.43 1.14 7.46
N ARG A 280 -33.82 1.97 6.47
CA ARG A 280 -34.09 3.42 6.60
C ARG A 280 -32.93 4.23 7.20
N ARG A 281 -31.69 3.79 6.99
CA ARG A 281 -30.46 4.48 7.43
C ARG A 281 -29.94 5.43 6.35
N TYR A 282 -30.79 6.36 5.92
CA TYR A 282 -30.52 7.24 4.77
C TYR A 282 -29.26 8.10 4.93
N LEU A 283 -28.94 8.54 6.15
CA LEU A 283 -27.76 9.38 6.39
C LEU A 283 -26.45 8.60 6.20
N LEU A 284 -26.40 7.32 6.59
CA LEU A 284 -25.24 6.46 6.29
C LEU A 284 -25.16 6.14 4.79
N CYS A 285 -26.30 5.95 4.13
CA CYS A 285 -26.36 5.77 2.68
C CYS A 285 -25.79 6.99 1.96
N PHE A 286 -26.24 8.19 2.33
CA PHE A 286 -25.72 9.45 1.82
C PHE A 286 -24.22 9.58 2.08
N LEU A 287 -23.76 9.31 3.29
CA LEU A 287 -22.33 9.40 3.63
C LEU A 287 -21.47 8.44 2.78
N LEU A 288 -21.93 7.20 2.56
CA LEU A 288 -21.23 6.23 1.72
C LEU A 288 -21.15 6.69 0.26
N VAL A 289 -22.28 7.09 -0.33
CA VAL A 289 -22.32 7.58 -1.72
C VAL A 289 -21.48 8.85 -1.87
N PHE A 290 -21.61 9.79 -0.92
CA PHE A 290 -20.86 11.04 -0.93
C PHE A 290 -19.36 10.81 -0.82
N ALA A 291 -18.90 9.99 0.14
CA ALA A 291 -17.48 9.70 0.30
C ALA A 291 -16.91 8.96 -0.92
N PHE A 292 -17.65 8.00 -1.47
CA PHE A 292 -17.27 7.29 -2.70
C PHE A 292 -17.13 8.25 -3.88
N ALA A 293 -18.16 9.07 -4.14
CA ALA A 293 -18.18 9.99 -5.27
C ALA A 293 -17.11 11.08 -5.15
N VAL A 294 -17.00 11.74 -3.99
CA VAL A 294 -16.01 12.79 -3.75
C VAL A 294 -14.60 12.24 -3.92
N TYR A 295 -14.30 11.10 -3.30
CA TYR A 295 -12.96 10.52 -3.40
C TYR A 295 -12.65 10.10 -4.84
N PHE A 296 -13.60 9.46 -5.54
CA PHE A 296 -13.42 9.06 -6.94
C PHE A 296 -13.15 10.27 -7.85
N VAL A 297 -13.87 11.37 -7.68
CA VAL A 297 -13.66 12.61 -8.46
C VAL A 297 -12.31 13.22 -8.16
N VAL A 298 -11.94 13.34 -6.87
CA VAL A 298 -10.66 13.90 -6.44
C VAL A 298 -9.49 13.08 -6.99
N THR A 299 -9.53 11.75 -6.89
CA THR A 299 -8.46 10.90 -7.43
C THR A 299 -8.41 10.90 -8.94
N SER A 300 -9.56 10.91 -9.61
CA SER A 300 -9.61 10.95 -11.07
C SER A 300 -9.01 12.24 -11.62
N ALA A 301 -9.32 13.36 -10.99
CA ALA A 301 -8.69 14.64 -11.33
C ALA A 301 -7.20 14.63 -11.00
N ALA A 302 -6.84 14.03 -9.87
CA ALA A 302 -5.48 14.04 -9.43
C ALA A 302 -4.53 13.27 -10.34
N PHE A 303 -4.99 12.12 -10.82
CA PHE A 303 -4.23 11.25 -11.70
C PHE A 303 -4.78 11.31 -13.12
N LYS A 304 -5.20 12.50 -13.59
CA LYS A 304 -5.84 12.70 -14.91
C LYS A 304 -5.08 12.03 -16.07
N GLN A 305 -3.75 12.16 -16.07
CA GLN A 305 -2.85 11.60 -17.10
C GLN A 305 -2.69 10.08 -16.99
N GLY A 306 -3.03 9.50 -15.84
CA GLY A 306 -2.83 8.10 -15.54
C GLY A 306 -1.51 7.82 -14.86
N ASP A 307 -1.38 6.58 -14.44
CA ASP A 307 -0.17 5.97 -13.89
C ASP A 307 -0.25 4.47 -14.20
N ALA A 308 0.79 3.70 -13.87
CA ALA A 308 0.77 2.27 -14.02
C ALA A 308 -0.42 1.63 -13.27
N ASP A 309 -0.96 0.54 -13.80
CA ASP A 309 -2.12 -0.17 -13.26
C ASP A 309 -1.98 -0.46 -11.76
N MET A 310 -0.77 -0.87 -11.35
CA MET A 310 -0.39 -1.09 -9.97
C MET A 310 -0.59 0.12 -9.05
N GLN A 311 -0.34 1.32 -9.54
CA GLN A 311 -0.51 2.55 -8.80
C GLN A 311 -1.99 2.97 -8.78
N MET A 312 -2.72 2.75 -9.87
CA MET A 312 -4.17 2.99 -9.92
C MET A 312 -4.94 2.12 -8.92
N GLU A 313 -4.58 0.84 -8.81
CA GLU A 313 -5.14 -0.05 -7.78
C GLU A 313 -5.00 0.56 -6.38
N LYS A 314 -3.79 1.02 -6.03
CA LYS A 314 -3.49 1.64 -4.73
C LYS A 314 -4.32 2.90 -4.49
N ILE A 315 -4.49 3.73 -5.51
CA ILE A 315 -5.22 5.00 -5.41
C ILE A 315 -6.72 4.77 -5.19
N PHE A 316 -7.29 3.68 -5.70
CA PHE A 316 -8.69 3.34 -5.49
C PHE A 316 -8.98 2.54 -4.20
N LEU A 317 -7.97 2.13 -3.44
CA LEU A 317 -8.17 1.39 -2.17
C LEU A 317 -9.08 2.09 -1.14
N PRO A 318 -9.14 3.43 -1.02
CA PRO A 318 -10.10 4.05 -0.09
C PRO A 318 -11.56 3.81 -0.47
N LEU A 319 -11.88 3.60 -1.76
CA LEU A 319 -13.23 3.19 -2.16
C LEU A 319 -13.56 1.81 -1.59
N VAL A 320 -12.61 0.87 -1.66
CA VAL A 320 -12.71 -0.45 -1.01
C VAL A 320 -12.94 -0.29 0.48
N PHE A 321 -12.18 0.59 1.13
CA PHE A 321 -12.34 0.87 2.56
C PHE A 321 -13.75 1.37 2.92
N PHE A 322 -14.29 2.37 2.20
CA PHE A 322 -15.62 2.92 2.49
C PHE A 322 -16.71 1.86 2.37
N VAL A 323 -16.66 1.07 1.29
CA VAL A 323 -17.64 0.02 1.01
C VAL A 323 -17.50 -1.12 2.02
N ALA A 324 -16.27 -1.60 2.26
CA ALA A 324 -16.03 -2.74 3.15
C ALA A 324 -16.37 -2.43 4.61
N LEU A 325 -16.09 -1.21 5.09
CA LEU A 325 -16.48 -0.79 6.43
C LEU A 325 -18.01 -0.76 6.57
N SER A 326 -18.69 -0.16 5.60
CA SER A 326 -20.15 -0.08 5.57
C SER A 326 -20.77 -1.48 5.51
N PHE A 327 -20.32 -2.31 4.58
CA PHE A 327 -20.78 -3.69 4.41
C PHE A 327 -20.57 -4.52 5.68
N GLY A 328 -19.36 -4.47 6.24
CA GLY A 328 -19.00 -5.19 7.46
C GLY A 328 -19.81 -4.74 8.67
N SER A 329 -20.19 -3.46 8.76
CA SER A 329 -21.08 -2.96 9.82
C SER A 329 -22.52 -3.50 9.68
N LEU A 330 -23.01 -3.63 8.44
CA LEU A 330 -24.37 -4.08 8.14
C LEU A 330 -24.55 -5.58 8.36
N LEU A 331 -23.52 -6.37 8.08
CA LEU A 331 -23.47 -7.80 8.37
C LEU A 331 -23.30 -8.08 9.87
N ASN A 332 -22.67 -7.16 10.60
CA ASN A 332 -22.42 -7.33 12.03
C ASN A 332 -23.66 -7.01 12.88
N ILE A 333 -24.70 -7.82 12.74
CA ILE A 333 -25.96 -7.73 13.48
C ILE A 333 -25.73 -8.29 14.91
N GLY A 334 -24.99 -7.53 15.73
CA GLY A 334 -24.62 -7.89 17.09
C GLY A 334 -23.72 -9.13 17.19
N GLU A 335 -23.62 -9.71 18.40
CA GLU A 335 -22.82 -10.91 18.67
C GLU A 335 -23.53 -12.22 18.26
N THR A 336 -24.25 -12.21 17.14
CA THR A 336 -24.99 -13.38 16.64
C THR A 336 -24.08 -14.35 15.87
N ARG A 337 -24.44 -15.65 15.86
CA ARG A 337 -23.74 -16.66 15.05
C ARG A 337 -23.87 -16.37 13.55
N LEU A 338 -25.04 -15.86 13.12
CA LEU A 338 -25.28 -15.50 11.73
C LEU A 338 -24.31 -14.40 11.24
N SER A 339 -24.12 -13.33 12.02
CA SER A 339 -23.12 -12.28 11.74
C SER A 339 -21.74 -12.88 11.51
N MET A 340 -21.31 -13.78 12.40
CA MET A 340 -20.01 -14.46 12.28
C MET A 340 -19.91 -15.29 10.99
N TYR A 341 -20.93 -16.07 10.64
CA TYR A 341 -20.92 -16.87 9.42
C TYR A 341 -20.96 -16.01 8.15
N LEU A 342 -21.75 -14.94 8.12
CA LEU A 342 -21.81 -14.02 6.99
C LEU A 342 -20.47 -13.32 6.77
N LEU A 343 -19.84 -12.83 7.83
CA LEU A 343 -18.50 -12.25 7.74
C LEU A 343 -17.45 -13.28 7.32
N SER A 344 -17.49 -14.50 7.88
CA SER A 344 -16.56 -15.58 7.52
C SER A 344 -16.71 -16.00 6.06
N GLY A 345 -17.94 -16.18 5.58
CA GLY A 345 -18.25 -16.54 4.20
C GLY A 345 -17.85 -15.43 3.22
N SER A 346 -18.12 -14.16 3.57
CA SER A 346 -17.68 -13.01 2.78
C SER A 346 -16.16 -12.92 2.71
N THR A 347 -15.45 -13.11 3.84
CA THR A 347 -13.99 -13.17 3.86
C THR A 347 -13.44 -14.30 3.00
N MET A 348 -14.06 -15.49 3.04
CA MET A 348 -13.65 -16.62 2.21
C MET A 348 -13.82 -16.31 0.72
N LEU A 349 -14.93 -15.70 0.33
CA LEU A 349 -15.17 -15.29 -1.06
C LEU A 349 -14.14 -14.26 -1.51
N ILE A 350 -13.88 -13.23 -0.69
CA ILE A 350 -12.83 -12.23 -0.96
C ILE A 350 -11.47 -12.89 -1.13
N ALA A 351 -11.12 -13.86 -0.27
CA ALA A 351 -9.87 -14.59 -0.35
C ALA A 351 -9.74 -15.37 -1.67
N ILE A 352 -10.79 -16.09 -2.07
CA ILE A 352 -10.81 -16.85 -3.33
C ILE A 352 -10.59 -15.92 -4.53
N VAL A 353 -11.36 -14.82 -4.60
CA VAL A 353 -11.23 -13.85 -5.70
C VAL A 353 -9.83 -13.23 -5.72
N PHE A 354 -9.32 -12.81 -4.58
CA PHE A 354 -7.99 -12.21 -4.48
C PHE A 354 -6.89 -13.17 -4.94
N PHE A 355 -6.88 -14.41 -4.46
CA PHE A 355 -5.86 -15.38 -4.84
C PHE A 355 -5.97 -15.76 -6.32
N PHE A 356 -7.17 -15.78 -6.88
CA PHE A 356 -7.38 -15.95 -8.31
C PHE A 356 -6.79 -14.78 -9.12
N GLU A 357 -7.16 -13.54 -8.79
CA GLU A 357 -6.69 -12.33 -9.48
C GLU A 357 -5.16 -12.18 -9.42
N VAL A 358 -4.56 -12.37 -8.24
CA VAL A 358 -3.10 -12.36 -8.10
C VAL A 358 -2.47 -13.49 -8.90
N GLY A 359 -3.09 -14.68 -8.91
CA GLY A 359 -2.65 -15.81 -9.71
C GLY A 359 -2.61 -15.50 -11.22
N MET A 360 -3.59 -14.77 -11.73
CA MET A 360 -3.68 -14.38 -13.15
C MET A 360 -2.57 -13.41 -13.57
N VAL A 361 -2.19 -12.47 -12.70
CA VAL A 361 -1.13 -11.48 -13.02
C VAL A 361 0.28 -11.96 -12.62
N ARG A 362 0.39 -13.10 -11.92
CA ARG A 362 1.66 -13.62 -11.39
C ARG A 362 2.71 -13.86 -12.46
N SER A 363 2.31 -14.41 -13.60
CA SER A 363 3.21 -14.73 -14.72
C SER A 363 3.91 -13.49 -15.28
N VAL A 364 3.26 -12.32 -15.27
CA VAL A 364 3.83 -11.05 -15.72
C VAL A 364 5.07 -10.70 -14.87
N TYR A 365 4.94 -10.74 -13.55
CA TYR A 365 6.04 -10.38 -12.64
C TYR A 365 7.12 -11.45 -12.53
N GLN A 366 6.77 -12.72 -12.73
CA GLN A 366 7.77 -13.79 -12.85
C GLN A 366 8.54 -13.67 -14.17
N GLY A 367 7.84 -13.38 -15.28
CA GLY A 367 8.44 -13.13 -16.58
C GLY A 367 9.39 -11.94 -16.58
N ARG A 368 9.08 -10.89 -15.82
CA ARG A 368 9.99 -9.76 -15.58
C ARG A 368 11.25 -10.17 -14.84
N ILE A 369 11.14 -10.92 -13.74
CA ILE A 369 12.33 -11.39 -13.01
C ILE A 369 13.18 -12.29 -13.90
N GLN A 370 12.55 -13.17 -14.68
CA GLN A 370 13.24 -14.02 -15.62
C GLN A 370 13.97 -13.20 -16.71
N TYR A 371 13.34 -12.14 -17.20
CA TYR A 371 13.98 -11.21 -18.14
C TYR A 371 15.21 -10.53 -17.53
N GLN A 372 15.13 -10.09 -16.28
CA GLN A 372 16.30 -9.51 -15.59
C GLN A 372 17.42 -10.53 -15.38
N VAL A 373 17.08 -11.80 -15.09
CA VAL A 373 18.08 -12.89 -15.04
C VAL A 373 18.73 -13.09 -16.40
N GLU A 374 17.97 -13.10 -17.50
CA GLU A 374 18.50 -13.21 -18.87
C GLU A 374 19.51 -12.09 -19.18
N LEU A 375 19.16 -10.84 -18.85
CA LEU A 375 20.06 -9.69 -19.03
C LEU A 375 21.33 -9.80 -18.16
N ILE A 376 21.18 -10.21 -16.90
CA ILE A 376 22.30 -10.41 -15.98
C ILE A 376 23.25 -11.49 -16.49
N GLU A 377 22.72 -12.64 -16.92
CA GLU A 377 23.53 -13.74 -17.41
C GLU A 377 24.23 -13.40 -18.73
N HIS A 378 23.57 -12.64 -19.62
CA HIS A 378 24.22 -12.09 -20.82
C HIS A 378 25.40 -11.18 -20.46
N VAL A 379 25.21 -10.25 -19.52
CA VAL A 379 26.27 -9.37 -19.04
C VAL A 379 27.40 -10.15 -18.39
N LYS A 380 27.10 -11.20 -17.63
CA LYS A 380 28.11 -11.98 -16.90
C LYS A 380 29.10 -12.71 -17.80
N GLN A 381 28.76 -12.93 -19.08
CA GLN A 381 29.65 -13.52 -20.09
C GLN A 381 30.77 -12.56 -20.52
N ASN A 382 30.63 -11.27 -20.24
CA ASN A 382 31.61 -10.23 -20.54
C ASN A 382 32.54 -9.97 -19.35
N LYS A 383 33.65 -9.26 -19.58
CA LYS A 383 34.61 -8.89 -18.52
C LYS A 383 34.08 -7.74 -17.65
N GLU A 384 33.23 -6.91 -18.25
CA GLU A 384 32.62 -5.73 -17.67
C GLU A 384 31.40 -6.12 -16.84
N ARG A 385 31.29 -5.58 -15.62
CA ARG A 385 30.17 -5.86 -14.71
C ARG A 385 29.19 -4.70 -14.55
N LYS A 386 29.49 -3.53 -15.14
CA LYS A 386 28.71 -2.30 -15.03
C LYS A 386 28.29 -1.83 -16.41
N TRP A 387 26.99 -1.86 -16.67
CA TRP A 387 26.43 -1.61 -17.98
C TRP A 387 25.40 -0.50 -17.94
N VAL A 388 25.39 0.33 -18.98
CA VAL A 388 24.30 1.25 -19.30
C VAL A 388 23.58 0.75 -20.54
N ILE A 389 22.28 0.59 -20.47
CA ILE A 389 21.44 0.17 -21.59
C ILE A 389 20.42 1.26 -21.90
N THR A 390 20.21 1.52 -23.18
CA THR A 390 19.20 2.50 -23.62
C THR A 390 17.80 1.86 -23.64
N PRO A 391 16.72 2.65 -23.45
CA PRO A 391 15.36 2.12 -23.42
C PRO A 391 14.93 1.37 -24.69
N ASP A 392 15.49 1.68 -25.85
CA ASP A 392 15.22 1.00 -27.13
C ASP A 392 15.82 -0.41 -27.22
N LYS A 393 16.80 -0.73 -26.38
CA LYS A 393 17.45 -2.05 -26.30
C LYS A 393 16.84 -2.96 -25.24
N ILE A 394 15.88 -2.47 -24.46
CA ILE A 394 15.14 -3.29 -23.49
C ILE A 394 13.74 -3.60 -23.99
N ASP A 395 13.26 -4.78 -23.64
CA ASP A 395 11.85 -5.12 -23.76
C ASP A 395 11.08 -4.36 -22.67
N THR A 396 10.57 -3.18 -23.03
CA THR A 396 9.85 -2.30 -22.12
C THR A 396 8.55 -2.93 -21.62
N GLU A 397 7.95 -3.84 -22.40
CA GLU A 397 6.72 -4.54 -21.99
C GLU A 397 7.02 -5.54 -20.87
N ARG A 398 8.10 -6.34 -21.00
CA ARG A 398 8.54 -7.27 -19.96
C ARG A 398 9.13 -6.55 -18.75
N MET A 399 9.86 -5.44 -18.94
CA MET A 399 10.52 -4.74 -17.85
C MET A 399 9.54 -4.00 -16.94
N MET A 400 8.44 -3.47 -17.51
CA MET A 400 7.40 -2.64 -16.87
C MET A 400 7.90 -1.30 -16.29
N PHE A 401 8.98 -1.33 -15.49
CA PHE A 401 9.59 -0.17 -14.84
C PHE A 401 11.12 -0.30 -14.93
N SER A 402 11.78 0.75 -15.40
CA SER A 402 13.23 0.73 -15.61
C SER A 402 14.01 1.64 -14.66
N TRP A 403 13.35 2.56 -13.95
CA TRP A 403 14.04 3.60 -13.18
C TRP A 403 14.92 3.07 -12.04
N ALA A 404 14.57 1.91 -11.47
CA ALA A 404 15.32 1.26 -10.38
C ALA A 404 16.22 0.11 -10.86
N ASN A 405 16.35 -0.10 -12.18
CA ASN A 405 16.97 -1.30 -12.73
C ASN A 405 18.44 -1.46 -12.29
N GLY A 406 19.17 -0.36 -12.07
CA GLY A 406 20.54 -0.40 -11.55
C GLY A 406 20.62 -1.07 -10.17
N VAL A 407 19.67 -0.77 -9.29
CA VAL A 407 19.54 -1.38 -7.96
C VAL A 407 18.97 -2.79 -8.03
N GLU A 408 17.94 -3.01 -8.86
CA GLU A 408 17.30 -4.32 -9.00
C GLU A 408 18.27 -5.37 -9.53
N SER A 409 19.02 -5.04 -10.59
CA SER A 409 20.03 -5.92 -11.18
C SER A 409 21.18 -6.21 -10.21
N LEU A 410 21.61 -5.21 -9.43
CA LEU A 410 22.61 -5.40 -8.38
C LEU A 410 22.12 -6.36 -7.30
N LEU A 411 20.93 -6.14 -6.74
CA LEU A 411 20.35 -7.00 -5.71
C LEU A 411 20.14 -8.43 -6.23
N LEU A 412 19.60 -8.57 -7.44
CA LEU A 412 19.31 -9.87 -8.04
C LEU A 412 20.59 -10.65 -8.33
N SER A 413 21.59 -10.00 -8.95
CA SER A 413 22.86 -10.66 -9.26
C SER A 413 23.66 -11.00 -8.01
N ALA A 414 23.73 -10.11 -7.01
CA ALA A 414 24.40 -10.37 -5.75
C ALA A 414 23.71 -11.48 -4.94
N MET A 415 22.39 -11.61 -5.04
CA MET A 415 21.65 -12.72 -4.45
C MET A 415 21.98 -14.07 -5.10
N MET A 416 22.34 -14.07 -6.39
CA MET A 416 22.80 -15.29 -7.09
C MET A 416 24.26 -15.62 -6.74
N ASN A 417 25.14 -14.62 -6.77
CA ASN A 417 26.53 -14.71 -6.36
C ASN A 417 27.08 -13.30 -6.11
N SER A 418 27.40 -12.99 -4.85
CA SER A 418 27.89 -11.67 -4.44
C SER A 418 29.18 -11.27 -5.14
N ASP A 419 30.08 -12.22 -5.40
CA ASP A 419 31.41 -11.98 -5.99
C ASP A 419 31.36 -11.75 -7.51
N GLN A 420 30.21 -12.03 -8.11
CA GLN A 420 29.94 -11.80 -9.53
C GLN A 420 28.75 -10.86 -9.71
N ALA A 421 28.54 -9.94 -8.75
CA ALA A 421 27.52 -8.92 -8.83
C ALA A 421 27.70 -8.08 -10.10
N VAL A 422 26.59 -7.78 -10.76
CA VAL A 422 26.51 -6.94 -11.95
C VAL A 422 25.46 -5.86 -11.74
N THR A 423 25.57 -4.77 -12.47
CA THR A 423 24.56 -3.71 -12.48
C THR A 423 24.32 -3.25 -13.90
N ILE A 424 23.03 -3.08 -14.20
CA ILE A 424 22.52 -2.66 -15.49
C ILE A 424 21.65 -1.44 -15.23
N PHE A 425 22.18 -0.26 -15.52
CA PHE A 425 21.45 0.99 -15.42
C PHE A 425 20.73 1.28 -16.73
N VAL A 426 19.43 1.57 -16.68
CA VAL A 426 18.69 1.97 -17.87
C VAL A 426 18.79 3.48 -18.02
N GLU A 427 19.36 3.93 -19.13
CA GLU A 427 19.61 5.32 -19.42
C GLU A 427 18.30 6.11 -19.56
N ASN A 428 18.23 7.23 -18.85
CA ASN A 428 17.40 8.36 -19.25
C ASN A 428 18.37 9.50 -19.58
N LYS A 429 18.40 9.94 -20.85
CA LYS A 429 19.30 10.98 -21.36
C LYS A 429 19.47 12.11 -20.34
N SER A 430 20.66 12.23 -19.76
CA SER A 430 20.97 13.29 -18.79
C SER A 430 22.45 13.62 -18.82
N GLU A 431 22.78 14.91 -18.82
CA GLU A 431 24.18 15.40 -18.75
C GLU A 431 24.93 14.86 -17.51
N ARG A 432 24.19 14.52 -16.45
CA ARG A 432 24.74 13.90 -15.24
C ARG A 432 25.28 12.49 -15.48
N LEU A 433 24.70 11.74 -16.42
CA LEU A 433 25.15 10.39 -16.74
C LEU A 433 26.55 10.42 -17.37
N ASP A 434 26.79 11.33 -18.31
CA ASP A 434 28.08 11.47 -19.00
C ASP A 434 29.23 11.74 -18.02
N GLN A 435 28.95 12.51 -16.96
CA GLN A 435 29.91 12.80 -15.88
C GLN A 435 30.24 11.58 -15.02
N GLU A 436 29.35 10.59 -14.95
CA GLU A 436 29.50 9.39 -14.13
C GLU A 436 30.10 8.21 -14.90
N MET A 437 29.93 8.15 -16.23
CA MET A 437 30.39 7.03 -17.07
C MET A 437 31.88 6.71 -16.88
N GLY A 438 32.74 7.72 -16.75
CA GLY A 438 34.19 7.55 -16.59
C GLY A 438 34.65 7.16 -15.18
N LYS A 439 33.78 7.19 -14.16
CA LYS A 439 34.15 6.95 -12.77
C LYS A 439 34.15 5.45 -12.45
N THR A 440 35.31 4.90 -12.09
CA THR A 440 35.47 3.46 -11.79
C THR A 440 34.89 3.06 -10.43
N ASP A 441 34.78 4.01 -9.51
CA ASP A 441 34.25 3.84 -8.16
C ASP A 441 32.76 4.20 -8.05
N SER A 442 32.07 4.49 -9.16
CA SER A 442 30.65 4.86 -9.15
C SER A 442 29.73 3.64 -9.31
N PHE A 443 28.55 3.70 -8.67
CA PHE A 443 27.41 2.80 -8.85
C PHE A 443 26.18 3.63 -9.20
N LEU A 444 25.58 3.40 -10.37
CA LEU A 444 24.39 4.09 -10.85
C LEU A 444 23.12 3.42 -10.30
N ALA A 445 22.37 4.13 -9.47
CA ALA A 445 21.25 3.58 -8.72
C ALA A 445 19.88 3.93 -9.33
N ALA A 446 19.54 5.22 -9.36
CA ALA A 446 18.24 5.72 -9.81
C ALA A 446 18.35 7.17 -10.32
N PRO A 447 17.50 7.64 -11.26
CA PRO A 447 17.63 8.98 -11.86
C PRO A 447 17.67 10.16 -10.88
N PHE A 448 16.94 10.07 -9.76
CA PHE A 448 16.86 11.14 -8.76
C PHE A 448 18.01 11.11 -7.73
N TYR A 449 18.70 9.98 -7.60
CA TYR A 449 19.92 9.84 -6.81
C TYR A 449 20.90 8.98 -7.62
N LEU A 450 21.53 9.65 -8.59
CA LEU A 450 22.17 8.98 -9.73
C LEU A 450 23.25 8.00 -9.31
N SER A 451 24.22 8.45 -8.51
CA SER A 451 25.40 7.65 -8.18
C SER A 451 25.66 7.51 -6.69
N TYR A 452 26.23 6.37 -6.33
CA TYR A 452 26.88 6.09 -5.05
C TYR A 452 28.35 5.77 -5.30
N GLY A 453 29.22 6.21 -4.40
CA GLY A 453 30.59 5.70 -4.36
C GLY A 453 30.62 4.25 -3.88
N GLN A 454 31.51 3.41 -4.40
CA GLN A 454 31.66 2.03 -3.97
C GLN A 454 31.99 1.88 -2.48
N SER A 455 32.61 2.88 -1.87
CA SER A 455 32.84 2.94 -0.43
C SER A 455 31.56 3.08 0.39
N GLN A 456 30.46 3.54 -0.22
CA GLN A 456 29.14 3.65 0.39
C GLN A 456 28.33 2.35 0.27
N LEU A 457 28.81 1.37 -0.52
CA LEU A 457 28.16 0.08 -0.66
C LEU A 457 28.56 -0.85 0.49
N ASN A 458 27.60 -1.56 1.04
CA ASN A 458 27.84 -2.58 2.05
C ASN A 458 28.61 -3.75 1.42
N ARG A 459 29.89 -3.88 1.77
CA ARG A 459 30.82 -4.88 1.22
C ARG A 459 30.46 -6.32 1.57
N PHE A 460 29.63 -6.55 2.59
CA PHE A 460 29.12 -7.89 2.85
C PHE A 460 28.16 -8.36 1.73
N TYR A 461 27.39 -7.44 1.17
CA TYR A 461 26.33 -7.74 0.21
C TYR A 461 26.71 -7.47 -1.24
N PHE A 462 27.55 -6.46 -1.49
CA PHE A 462 27.80 -5.94 -2.83
C PHE A 462 29.30 -5.89 -3.14
N ASN A 463 29.78 -6.89 -3.90
CA ASN A 463 31.15 -6.93 -4.43
C ASN A 463 31.19 -6.53 -5.90
N LEU A 464 30.91 -5.26 -6.18
CA LEU A 464 31.10 -4.69 -7.52
C LEU A 464 32.59 -4.37 -7.78
N PRO A 465 33.13 -4.63 -8.99
CA PRO A 465 34.50 -4.30 -9.31
C PRO A 465 34.70 -2.80 -9.54
N ASN A 466 35.92 -2.31 -9.33
CA ASN A 466 36.37 -0.95 -9.70
C ASN A 466 36.53 -0.82 -11.22
N GLN A 467 35.40 -0.75 -11.92
CA GLN A 467 35.31 -0.57 -13.36
C GLN A 467 34.37 0.60 -13.66
N ALA A 468 34.65 1.31 -14.75
CA ALA A 468 33.75 2.30 -15.33
C ALA A 468 32.52 1.60 -15.93
N TYR A 469 31.43 2.35 -16.13
CA TYR A 469 30.29 1.83 -16.88
C TYR A 469 30.64 1.78 -18.37
N VAL A 470 30.12 0.76 -19.06
CA VAL A 470 30.19 0.67 -20.52
C VAL A 470 28.77 0.68 -21.10
N PHE A 471 28.62 1.24 -22.31
CA PHE A 471 27.35 1.17 -23.02
C PHE A 471 27.12 -0.22 -23.58
N TRP A 472 25.87 -0.68 -23.51
CA TRP A 472 25.43 -1.91 -24.15
C TRP A 472 25.76 -1.86 -25.65
N PRO A 473 26.43 -2.91 -26.21
CA PRO A 473 26.86 -2.91 -27.61
C PRO A 473 25.67 -2.68 -28.55
N GLU A 474 25.93 -2.06 -29.69
CA GLU A 474 24.94 -1.91 -30.78
C GLU A 474 24.48 -3.25 -31.34
#